data_AF-A0A838VA71-F1
#
_entry.id   AF-A0A838VA71-F1
#
_cell.length_a   1.000
_cell.length_b   1.000
_cell.length_c   1.000
_cell.angle_alpha   90.00
_cell.angle_beta   90.00
_cell.angle_gamma   90.00
#
_symmetry.space_group_name_H-M   'P 1'
#
loop_
_entity.id
_entity.type
_entity.pdbx_description
1 polymer ?
#
loop_
_entity_poly.entity_id
_entity_poly.type
_entity_poly.pdbx_seq_one_letter_code
_entity_poly.pdbx_strand_id
1 'polypeptide(L)'
;MARIAPSRSLAGLVTAYTDYSETTGGFAARRELPSADGVLIVNLGAPIEIVGGDGVAITLASGEGFAGGAHLRYAISRSSGAQAGVHVFMPMLSLRALLGLPMDALLDRVASLDALLGPPTRALC
;
A
#
# COMPACT_ATOMS: atom_id res chain seq x y z
N MET A 1 -14.62 -5.01 -5.71
CA MET A 1 -14.80 -4.02 -4.64
C MET A 1 -15.90 -4.44 -3.68
N ALA A 2 -15.69 -5.59 -3.04
CA ALA A 2 -16.24 -5.88 -1.74
C ALA A 2 -15.51 -5.02 -0.70
N ARG A 3 -16.28 -4.43 0.22
CA ARG A 3 -15.74 -3.74 1.40
C ARG A 3 -16.10 -4.55 2.63
N ILE A 4 -15.10 -4.97 3.39
CA ILE A 4 -15.26 -5.91 4.49
C ILE A 4 -14.87 -5.21 5.80
N ALA A 5 -15.70 -5.39 6.83
CA ALA A 5 -15.41 -4.91 8.18
C ALA A 5 -14.27 -5.72 8.83
N PRO A 6 -13.48 -5.13 9.73
CA PRO A 6 -12.44 -5.86 10.45
C PRO A 6 -13.03 -6.97 11.32
N SER A 7 -12.22 -8.01 11.55
CA SER A 7 -12.52 -8.98 12.60
C SER A 7 -12.54 -8.28 13.98
N ARG A 8 -13.19 -8.90 14.97
CA ARG A 8 -13.28 -8.32 16.32
C ARG A 8 -11.89 -8.05 16.93
N SER A 9 -10.89 -8.88 16.64
CA SER A 9 -9.52 -8.69 17.14
C SER A 9 -8.80 -7.48 16.54
N LEU A 10 -9.26 -6.97 15.39
CA LEU A 10 -8.69 -5.82 14.70
C LEU A 10 -9.58 -4.57 14.80
N ALA A 11 -10.68 -4.65 15.54
CA ALA A 11 -11.57 -3.52 15.77
C ALA A 11 -10.82 -2.36 16.44
N GLY A 12 -10.94 -1.17 15.86
CA GLY A 12 -10.22 0.03 16.31
C GLY A 12 -8.78 0.17 15.80
N LEU A 13 -8.18 -0.92 15.29
CA LEU A 13 -6.87 -0.90 14.64
C LEU A 13 -7.00 -0.81 13.12
N VAL A 14 -7.94 -1.53 12.54
CA VAL A 14 -8.28 -1.52 11.11
C VAL A 14 -9.69 -0.98 10.96
N THR A 15 -9.90 -0.14 9.95
CA THR A 15 -11.20 0.47 9.63
C THR A 15 -11.99 -0.40 8.66
N ALA A 16 -11.33 -0.92 7.62
CA ALA A 16 -11.95 -1.79 6.62
C ALA A 16 -10.88 -2.44 5.74
N TYR A 17 -11.31 -3.42 4.96
CA TYR A 17 -10.58 -3.95 3.80
C TYR A 17 -11.40 -3.71 2.54
N THR A 18 -10.74 -3.40 1.43
CA THR A 18 -11.38 -3.39 0.11
C THR A 18 -10.47 -4.08 -0.89
N ASP A 19 -11.03 -5.02 -1.65
CA ASP A 19 -10.34 -5.57 -2.82
C ASP A 19 -10.43 -4.59 -3.99
N TYR A 20 -9.45 -4.63 -4.88
CA TYR A 20 -9.55 -4.01 -6.19
C TYR A 20 -9.11 -5.00 -7.26
N SER A 21 -9.71 -4.86 -8.43
CA SER A 21 -9.31 -5.55 -9.65
C SER A 21 -9.59 -4.62 -10.81
N GLU A 22 -8.58 -4.43 -11.65
CA GLU A 22 -8.62 -3.49 -12.76
C GLU A 22 -7.89 -4.06 -13.96
N THR A 23 -8.49 -3.86 -15.13
CA THR A 23 -7.90 -4.18 -16.43
C THR A 23 -8.03 -2.99 -17.35
N THR A 24 -6.95 -2.65 -18.03
CA THR A 24 -6.83 -1.58 -19.03
C THR A 24 -6.23 -2.18 -20.31
N GLY A 25 -6.29 -1.43 -21.42
CA GLY A 25 -5.85 -1.93 -22.74
C GLY A 25 -4.33 -2.07 -22.94
N GLY A 26 -3.51 -1.83 -21.92
CA GLY A 26 -2.05 -1.89 -22.00
C GLY A 26 -1.37 -1.25 -20.81
N PHE A 27 -0.07 -0.94 -20.93
CA PHE A 27 0.69 -0.28 -19.87
C PHE A 27 -0.03 0.99 -19.36
N ALA A 28 -0.20 1.08 -18.04
CA ALA A 28 -0.90 2.17 -17.40
C ALA A 28 -0.02 2.83 -16.36
N ALA A 29 0.02 4.16 -16.35
CA ALA A 29 0.64 4.96 -15.30
C ALA A 29 -0.40 5.94 -14.75
N ARG A 30 -0.56 5.99 -13.42
CA ARG A 30 -1.54 6.86 -12.76
C ARG A 30 -0.86 7.75 -11.75
N ARG A 31 -1.39 8.97 -11.63
CA ARG A 31 -1.06 9.85 -10.51
C ARG A 31 -2.02 9.54 -9.38
N GLU A 32 -1.48 9.11 -8.26
CA GLU A 32 -2.24 8.94 -7.03
C GLU A 32 -2.24 10.28 -6.29
N LEU A 33 -3.43 10.71 -5.86
CA LEU A 33 -3.57 12.01 -5.21
C LEU A 33 -2.79 12.05 -3.89
N PRO A 34 -2.19 13.21 -3.54
CA PRO A 34 -1.68 13.45 -2.20
C PRO A 34 -2.76 13.14 -1.14
N SER A 35 -2.37 12.49 -0.06
CA SER A 35 -3.27 12.08 1.02
C SER A 35 -2.60 12.22 2.38
N ALA A 36 -3.38 12.58 3.40
CA ALA A 36 -2.93 12.57 4.79
C ALA A 36 -3.07 11.19 5.44
N ASP A 37 -3.69 10.24 4.75
CA ASP A 37 -3.92 8.89 5.25
C ASP A 37 -2.72 7.97 5.00
N GLY A 38 -2.54 7.00 5.89
CA GLY A 38 -1.56 5.95 5.71
C GLY A 38 -2.08 4.93 4.71
N VAL A 39 -1.19 4.43 3.85
CA VAL A 39 -1.51 3.42 2.84
C VAL A 39 -0.91 2.09 3.27
N LEU A 40 -1.69 1.02 3.22
CA LEU A 40 -1.21 -0.36 3.35
C LEU A 40 -1.91 -1.21 2.30
N ILE A 41 -1.15 -1.70 1.33
CA ILE A 41 -1.67 -2.47 0.20
C ILE A 41 -0.87 -3.75 0.02
N VAL A 42 -1.57 -4.85 -0.27
CA VAL A 42 -0.99 -6.12 -0.72
C VAL A 42 -1.35 -6.31 -2.19
N ASN A 43 -0.34 -6.47 -3.04
CA ASN A 43 -0.54 -6.80 -4.44
C ASN A 43 -0.88 -8.28 -4.58
N LEU A 44 -1.97 -8.58 -5.29
CA LEU A 44 -2.43 -9.94 -5.58
C LEU A 44 -2.42 -10.24 -7.08
N GLY A 45 -2.09 -9.24 -7.91
CA GLY A 45 -2.12 -9.35 -9.37
C GLY A 45 -0.73 -9.36 -10.02
N ALA A 46 -0.69 -8.87 -11.26
CA ALA A 46 0.57 -8.66 -11.98
C ALA A 46 1.47 -7.65 -11.24
N PRO A 47 2.79 -7.68 -11.45
CA PRO A 47 3.71 -6.75 -10.80
C PRO A 47 3.31 -5.29 -11.01
N ILE A 48 3.46 -4.50 -9.95
CA ILE A 48 3.19 -3.06 -9.93
C ILE A 48 4.43 -2.32 -9.46
N GLU A 49 4.76 -1.22 -10.12
CA GLU A 49 5.76 -0.26 -9.63
C GLU A 49 5.04 0.94 -9.00
N ILE A 50 5.49 1.36 -7.82
CA ILE A 50 5.02 2.54 -7.12
C ILE A 50 6.20 3.50 -6.95
N VAL A 51 6.04 4.73 -7.41
CA VAL A 51 6.99 5.83 -7.22
C VAL A 51 6.41 6.77 -6.16
N GLY A 52 7.12 6.94 -5.06
CA GLY A 52 6.74 7.86 -3.99
C GLY A 52 6.78 9.33 -4.43
N GLY A 53 6.26 10.21 -3.58
CA GLY A 53 6.39 11.66 -3.77
C GLY A 53 7.85 12.12 -3.69
N ASP A 54 8.70 11.35 -3.01
CA ASP A 54 10.16 11.49 -2.96
C ASP A 54 10.88 11.08 -4.26
N GLY A 55 10.17 10.47 -5.21
CA GLY A 55 10.71 10.00 -6.49
C GLY A 55 11.36 8.61 -6.44
N VAL A 56 11.37 7.95 -5.28
CA VAL A 56 11.92 6.59 -5.13
C VAL A 56 10.89 5.57 -5.60
N ALA A 57 11.32 4.60 -6.40
CA ALA A 57 10.48 3.54 -6.93
C ALA A 57 10.65 2.23 -6.16
N ILE A 58 9.55 1.54 -5.91
CA ILE A 58 9.50 0.15 -5.46
C ILE A 58 8.70 -0.68 -6.47
N THR A 59 9.06 -1.96 -6.63
CA THR A 59 8.29 -2.92 -7.44
C THR A 59 7.81 -4.03 -6.55
N LEU A 60 6.55 -4.41 -6.70
CA LEU A 60 5.88 -5.43 -5.89
C LEU A 60 5.38 -6.55 -6.80
N ALA A 61 5.83 -7.77 -6.54
CA ALA A 61 5.27 -8.98 -7.12
C ALA A 61 3.92 -9.34 -6.47
N SER A 62 3.26 -10.37 -7.00
CA SER A 62 2.08 -10.95 -6.35
C SER A 62 2.47 -11.53 -4.99
N GLY A 63 1.67 -11.27 -3.96
CA GLY A 63 1.96 -11.62 -2.57
C GLY A 63 2.89 -10.63 -1.86
N GLU A 64 3.32 -9.54 -2.50
CA GLU A 64 4.13 -8.51 -1.83
C GLU A 64 3.28 -7.31 -1.44
N GLY A 65 3.58 -6.73 -0.28
CA GLY A 65 2.90 -5.55 0.23
C GLY A 65 3.81 -4.33 0.35
N PHE A 66 3.20 -3.17 0.47
CA PHE A 66 3.88 -1.92 0.79
C PHE A 66 3.09 -1.07 1.77
N ALA A 67 3.79 -0.16 2.43
CA ALA A 67 3.19 0.91 3.19
C ALA A 67 3.64 2.29 2.67
N GLY A 68 2.76 3.27 2.80
CA GLY A 68 3.02 4.68 2.52
C GLY A 68 2.56 5.56 3.67
N GLY A 69 3.31 6.63 3.94
CA GLY A 69 2.94 7.64 4.93
C GLY A 69 2.04 8.72 4.32
N ALA A 70 1.98 9.87 4.99
CA ALA A 70 1.32 11.04 4.42
C ALA A 70 2.09 11.53 3.18
N HIS A 71 1.35 11.91 2.14
CA HIS A 71 1.87 12.44 0.88
C HIS A 71 1.44 13.89 0.69
N LEU A 72 2.41 14.78 0.53
CA LEU A 72 2.23 16.18 0.10
C LEU A 72 2.35 16.30 -1.42
N ARG A 73 3.05 15.36 -2.07
CA ARG A 73 3.19 15.24 -3.53
C ARG A 73 2.50 13.99 -4.03
N TYR A 74 2.11 13.99 -5.31
CA TYR A 74 1.49 12.82 -5.92
C TYR A 74 2.49 11.66 -5.97
N ALA A 75 1.98 10.44 -5.81
CA ALA A 75 2.72 9.23 -6.14
C ALA A 75 2.36 8.78 -7.57
N ILE A 76 3.16 7.88 -8.15
CA ILE A 76 2.86 7.28 -9.45
C ILE A 76 2.74 5.77 -9.29
N SER A 77 1.63 5.18 -9.71
CA SER A 77 1.48 3.74 -9.86
C SER A 77 1.65 3.34 -11.33
N ARG A 78 2.40 2.28 -11.62
CA ARG A 78 2.64 1.77 -12.98
C ARG A 78 2.40 0.28 -13.06
N SER A 79 1.62 -0.16 -14.03
CA SER A 79 1.31 -1.58 -14.23
C SER A 79 1.36 -1.96 -15.71
N SER A 80 1.40 -3.27 -15.98
CA SER A 80 1.27 -3.83 -17.34
C SER A 80 -0.16 -3.76 -17.90
N GLY A 81 -1.06 -3.06 -17.22
CA GLY A 81 -2.46 -2.92 -17.60
C GLY A 81 -3.43 -3.79 -16.83
N ALA A 82 -2.94 -4.73 -16.02
CA ALA A 82 -3.76 -5.50 -15.09
C ALA A 82 -3.28 -5.27 -13.66
N GLN A 83 -4.21 -5.12 -12.73
CA GLN A 83 -3.94 -4.92 -11.31
C GLN A 83 -5.00 -5.60 -10.45
N ALA A 84 -4.56 -6.20 -9.35
CA ALA A 84 -5.45 -6.73 -8.33
C ALA A 84 -4.77 -6.67 -6.98
N GLY A 85 -5.51 -6.42 -5.92
CA GLY A 85 -4.94 -6.35 -4.58
C GLY A 85 -5.96 -6.02 -3.51
N VAL A 86 -5.46 -5.82 -2.30
CA VAL A 86 -6.26 -5.43 -1.14
C VAL A 86 -5.67 -4.19 -0.52
N HIS A 87 -6.51 -3.18 -0.30
CA HIS A 87 -6.19 -2.04 0.55
C HIS A 87 -6.73 -2.31 1.96
N VAL A 88 -5.82 -2.28 2.94
CA VAL A 88 -6.14 -2.27 4.37
C VAL A 88 -6.26 -0.83 4.84
N PHE A 89 -7.48 -0.36 5.06
CA PHE A 89 -7.71 0.97 5.61
C PHE A 89 -7.47 0.94 7.11
N MET A 90 -6.56 1.78 7.61
CA MET A 90 -6.32 1.91 9.04
C MET A 90 -5.93 3.35 9.42
N PRO A 91 -6.20 3.78 10.67
CA PRO A 91 -5.70 5.04 11.17
C PRO A 91 -4.18 5.13 11.10
N MET A 92 -3.64 6.32 10.84
CA MET A 92 -2.19 6.57 10.81
C MET A 92 -1.49 6.11 12.10
N LEU A 93 -2.15 6.27 13.25
CA LEU A 93 -1.63 5.80 14.54
C LEU A 93 -1.49 4.27 14.60
N SER A 94 -2.42 3.52 13.99
CA SER A 94 -2.35 2.07 13.89
C SER A 94 -1.23 1.64 12.94
N LEU A 95 -1.04 2.33 11.82
CA LEU A 95 0.07 2.08 10.90
C LEU A 95 1.42 2.32 11.58
N ARG A 96 1.54 3.42 12.34
CA ARG A 96 2.72 3.69 13.19
C ARG A 96 2.99 2.56 14.18
N ALA A 97 1.96 2.09 14.88
CA ALA A 97 2.10 1.01 15.85
C ALA A 97 2.51 -0.31 15.18
N LEU A 98 1.97 -0.62 14.00
CA LEU A 98 2.30 -1.80 13.21
C LEU A 98 3.76 -1.78 12.73
N LEU A 99 4.21 -0.64 12.21
CA LEU A 99 5.53 -0.51 11.61
C LEU A 99 6.65 -0.24 12.62
N GLY A 100 6.31 0.22 13.83
CA GLY A 100 7.30 0.50 14.88
C GLY A 100 8.24 1.67 14.58
N LEU A 101 7.89 2.53 13.61
CA LEU A 101 8.71 3.66 13.14
C LEU A 101 7.93 4.98 13.18
N PRO A 102 8.59 6.14 13.32
CA PRO A 102 7.90 7.43 13.32
C PRO A 102 7.38 7.76 11.90
N MET A 103 6.20 8.37 11.80
CA MET A 103 5.52 8.55 10.50
C MET A 103 6.16 9.60 9.60
N ASP A 104 6.98 10.48 10.14
CA ASP A 104 7.82 11.40 9.37
C ASP A 104 8.86 10.65 8.52
N ALA A 105 9.30 9.46 8.95
CA ALA A 105 10.17 8.60 8.15
C ALA A 105 9.50 8.10 6.86
N LEU A 106 8.17 8.17 6.77
CA LEU A 106 7.37 7.82 5.59
C LEU A 106 6.73 9.04 4.90
N LEU A 107 7.07 10.27 5.27
CA LEU A 107 6.54 11.47 4.62
C LEU A 107 6.96 11.52 3.15
N ASP A 108 5.98 11.59 2.23
CA ASP A 108 6.15 11.47 0.78
C ASP A 108 6.71 10.13 0.28
N ARG A 109 6.84 9.12 1.14
CA ARG A 109 7.54 7.87 0.81
C ARG A 109 6.62 6.67 0.81
N VAL A 110 6.95 5.74 -0.07
CA VAL A 110 6.45 4.37 -0.07
C VAL A 110 7.62 3.41 0.16
N ALA A 111 7.36 2.30 0.84
CA ALA A 111 8.36 1.26 1.04
C ALA A 111 7.69 -0.12 1.08
N SER A 112 8.37 -1.13 0.53
CA SER A 112 7.89 -2.51 0.64
C SER A 112 7.85 -2.93 2.10
N LEU A 113 6.91 -3.81 2.46
CA LEU A 113 6.81 -4.30 3.83
C LEU A 113 8.05 -5.11 4.24
N ASP A 114 8.68 -5.80 3.30
CA ASP A 114 9.96 -6.49 3.52
C ASP A 114 11.06 -5.51 3.96
N ALA A 115 11.15 -4.34 3.32
CA ALA A 115 12.12 -3.31 3.72
C ALA A 115 11.81 -2.68 5.08
N LEU A 116 10.54 -2.66 5.50
CA LEU A 116 10.11 -2.03 6.76
C LEU A 116 10.13 -3.00 7.96
N LEU A 117 9.76 -4.26 7.74
CA LEU A 117 9.51 -5.26 8.78
C LEU A 117 10.47 -6.46 8.69
N GLY A 118 11.22 -6.58 7.58
CA GLY A 118 12.21 -7.61 7.32
C GLY A 118 11.70 -8.80 6.49
N PRO A 119 12.62 -9.71 6.10
CA PRO A 119 12.33 -10.86 5.23
C PRO A 119 11.16 -11.77 5.61
N PRO A 120 10.89 -12.04 6.91
CA PRO A 120 9.76 -12.89 7.30
C PRO A 120 8.39 -12.39 6.81
N THR A 121 8.27 -11.11 6.46
CA THR A 121 7.01 -10.54 6.00
C THR A 121 6.48 -11.14 4.70
N ARG A 122 7.36 -11.70 3.85
CA ARG A 122 6.92 -12.41 2.64
C ARG A 122 6.10 -13.68 2.92
N ALA A 123 6.16 -14.22 4.12
CA ALA A 123 5.33 -15.36 4.52
C ALA A 123 3.94 -14.94 5.04
N LEU A 124 3.70 -13.63 5.19
CA LEU A 124 2.43 -13.08 5.70
C LEU A 124 1.49 -12.60 4.58
N CYS A 125 1.97 -12.56 3.34
CA CYS A 125 1.26 -11.97 2.20
C CYS A 125 1.26 -12.92 1.00
#